data_AF-A0A4P9VJG9-F1
#
_entry.id   AF-A0A4P9VJG9-F1
#
_cell.length_a   1.000
_cell.length_b   1.000
_cell.length_c   1.000
_cell.angle_alpha   90.00
_cell.angle_beta   90.00
_cell.angle_gamma   90.00
#
_symmetry.space_group_name_H-M   'P 1'
#
loop_
_entity.id
_entity.type
_entity.pdbx_description
1 polymer ?
#
loop_
_entity_poly.entity_id
_entity_poly.type
_entity_poly.pdbx_seq_one_letter_code
_entity_poly.pdbx_strand_id
1 'polypeptide(L)'
;MKPMKTHFVALILVSLLFITSKANSTVQCNLTGSYDQMAACFVEERKQLLPVVKEIETKIEKKLPLNLRKDFIESQASWYKLAESDCKIIEHQFGRNSRASSLVVNECHVNRLKQRVKQLLDFLCDPNLECMEWESYKAFYK
;
A
#
# COMPACT_ATOMS: atom_id res chain seq x y z
N MET A 1 -6.49 -59.64 -20.45
CA MET A 1 -6.34 -58.25 -20.93
C MET A 1 -7.01 -57.33 -19.92
N LYS A 2 -6.27 -56.44 -19.25
CA LYS A 2 -6.80 -55.45 -18.30
C LYS A 2 -6.79 -54.07 -18.97
N PRO A 3 -7.92 -53.34 -19.03
CA PRO A 3 -7.87 -51.91 -19.31
C PRO A 3 -7.52 -51.15 -18.03
N MET A 4 -6.42 -50.41 -18.08
CA MET A 4 -5.98 -49.49 -17.05
C MET A 4 -5.92 -48.09 -17.67
N LYS A 5 -6.34 -47.08 -16.90
CA LYS A 5 -6.17 -45.61 -17.08
C LYS A 5 -7.36 -44.85 -17.68
N THR A 6 -8.33 -44.58 -16.81
CA THR A 6 -9.30 -43.47 -16.93
C THR A 6 -9.18 -42.52 -15.74
N HIS A 7 -7.97 -42.17 -15.28
CA HIS A 7 -7.78 -41.24 -14.16
C HIS A 7 -6.68 -40.21 -14.41
N PHE A 8 -6.66 -39.56 -15.58
CA PHE A 8 -5.69 -38.49 -15.87
C PHE A 8 -6.27 -37.15 -16.30
N VAL A 9 -7.61 -37.01 -16.33
CA VAL A 9 -8.27 -35.78 -16.82
C VAL A 9 -8.94 -34.98 -15.68
N ALA A 10 -9.04 -35.53 -14.47
CA ALA A 10 -9.76 -34.89 -13.37
C ALA A 10 -8.90 -34.01 -12.44
N LEU A 11 -7.58 -33.92 -12.63
CA LEU A 11 -6.68 -33.24 -11.69
C LEU A 11 -6.14 -31.88 -12.16
N ILE A 12 -6.55 -31.38 -13.34
CA ILE A 12 -6.10 -30.08 -13.86
C ILE A 12 -7.18 -28.98 -13.69
N LEU A 13 -8.42 -29.34 -13.37
CA LEU A 13 -9.54 -28.38 -13.26
C LEU A 13 -9.74 -27.76 -11.86
N VAL A 14 -9.06 -28.24 -10.82
CA VAL A 14 -9.19 -27.67 -9.46
C VAL A 14 -8.17 -26.55 -9.19
N SER A 15 -7.12 -26.43 -10.00
CA SER A 15 -6.10 -25.39 -9.84
C SER A 15 -6.49 -24.03 -10.44
N LEU A 16 -7.56 -23.97 -11.23
CA LEU A 16 -8.06 -22.74 -11.85
C LEU A 16 -9.05 -21.94 -10.98
N LEU A 17 -9.45 -22.47 -9.82
CA LEU A 17 -10.38 -21.79 -8.89
C LEU A 17 -9.68 -20.97 -7.79
N PHE A 18 -8.34 -20.96 -7.73
CA PHE A 18 -7.59 -20.19 -6.73
C PHE A 18 -6.96 -18.89 -7.25
N ILE A 19 -7.17 -18.52 -8.53
CA ILE A 19 -6.57 -17.30 -9.11
C ILE A 19 -7.56 -16.13 -9.18
N THR A 20 -8.86 -16.35 -8.93
CA THR A 20 -9.87 -15.30 -9.01
C THR A 20 -10.40 -14.90 -7.63
N SER A 21 -9.63 -14.12 -6.87
CA SER A 21 -10.16 -13.03 -6.00
C SER A 21 -9.07 -12.39 -5.13
N LYS A 22 -8.11 -11.71 -5.76
CA LYS A 22 -7.61 -10.45 -5.18
C LYS A 22 -8.23 -9.29 -5.93
N ALA A 23 -9.55 -9.23 -5.93
CA ALA A 23 -10.20 -7.92 -5.99
C ALA A 23 -9.92 -7.29 -4.62
N ASN A 24 -8.72 -6.71 -4.45
CA ASN A 24 -8.44 -5.84 -3.33
C ASN A 24 -9.40 -4.65 -3.50
N SER A 25 -10.54 -4.69 -2.82
CA SER A 25 -11.35 -3.50 -2.64
C SER A 25 -10.48 -2.54 -1.83
N THR A 26 -9.86 -1.58 -2.50
CA THR A 26 -9.18 -0.48 -1.84
C THR A 26 -10.21 0.23 -0.97
N VAL A 27 -10.05 0.16 0.35
CA VAL A 27 -10.89 0.93 1.27
C VAL A 27 -10.51 2.38 1.06
N GLN A 28 -11.42 3.14 0.46
CA GLN A 28 -11.35 4.58 0.40
C GLN A 28 -12.28 5.14 1.47
N CYS A 29 -11.70 5.82 2.45
CA CYS A 29 -12.49 6.43 3.51
C CYS A 29 -13.14 7.73 3.03
N ASN A 30 -14.46 7.77 3.07
CA ASN A 30 -15.24 8.99 2.89
C ASN A 30 -15.53 9.61 4.26
N LEU A 31 -15.63 10.95 4.30
CA LEU A 31 -15.97 11.72 5.51
C LEU A 31 -17.46 11.62 5.90
N THR A 32 -18.04 10.44 5.73
CA THR A 32 -19.45 10.14 6.03
C THR A 32 -19.54 9.14 7.17
N GLY A 33 -20.31 9.45 8.21
CA GLY A 33 -20.50 8.58 9.38
C GLY A 33 -20.11 9.25 10.69
N SER A 34 -20.05 8.48 11.76
CA SER A 34 -19.59 8.97 13.07
C SER A 34 -18.06 9.13 13.08
N TYR A 35 -17.56 9.93 14.03
CA TYR A 35 -16.11 10.08 14.26
C TYR A 35 -15.40 8.73 14.42
N ASP A 36 -16.00 7.81 15.17
CA ASP A 36 -15.40 6.49 15.44
C ASP A 36 -15.39 5.61 14.17
N GLN A 37 -16.43 5.72 13.33
CA GLN A 37 -16.48 5.02 12.04
C GLN A 37 -15.41 5.56 11.08
N MET A 38 -15.25 6.89 11.00
CA MET A 38 -14.21 7.49 10.16
C MET A 38 -12.80 7.13 10.65
N ALA A 39 -12.55 7.19 11.96
CA ALA A 39 -11.26 6.82 12.54
C ALA A 39 -10.93 5.34 12.28
N ALA A 40 -11.89 4.43 12.50
CA ALA A 40 -11.72 3.02 12.19
C ALA A 40 -11.45 2.78 10.70
N CYS A 41 -12.14 3.51 9.82
CA CYS A 41 -11.88 3.44 8.39
C CYS A 41 -10.43 3.82 8.06
N PHE A 42 -9.94 4.97 8.54
CA PHE A 42 -8.56 5.41 8.23
C PHE A 42 -7.51 4.44 8.77
N VAL A 43 -7.77 3.76 9.90
CA VAL A 43 -6.90 2.69 10.40
C VAL A 43 -6.83 1.52 9.40
N GLU A 44 -7.95 1.09 8.84
CA GLU A 44 -7.98 0.02 7.84
C GLU A 44 -7.34 0.45 6.51
N GLU A 45 -7.61 1.67 6.04
CA GLU A 45 -6.97 2.20 4.84
C GLU A 45 -5.45 2.30 5.01
N ARG A 46 -4.96 2.73 6.18
CA ARG A 46 -3.53 2.73 6.53
C ARG A 46 -2.94 1.31 6.47
N LYS A 47 -3.64 0.31 7.01
CA LYS A 47 -3.20 -1.10 6.97
C LYS A 47 -3.10 -1.64 5.55
N GLN A 48 -3.94 -1.15 4.63
CA GLN A 48 -3.89 -1.55 3.21
C GLN A 48 -2.79 -0.82 2.43
N LEU A 49 -2.58 0.47 2.69
CA LEU A 49 -1.59 1.30 1.99
C LEU A 49 -0.14 0.97 2.36
N LEU A 50 0.14 0.62 3.62
CA LEU A 50 1.51 0.36 4.06
C LEU A 50 2.17 -0.81 3.31
N PRO A 51 1.51 -1.98 3.13
CA PRO A 51 2.02 -3.06 2.28
C PRO A 51 2.26 -2.61 0.83
N VAL A 52 1.39 -1.76 0.27
CA VAL A 52 1.54 -1.24 -1.11
C VAL A 52 2.81 -0.41 -1.22
N VAL A 53 3.05 0.52 -0.28
CA VAL A 53 4.30 1.30 -0.25
C VAL A 53 5.52 0.38 -0.17
N LYS A 54 5.49 -0.63 0.71
CA LYS A 54 6.59 -1.59 0.88
C LYS A 54 6.85 -2.43 -0.37
N GLU A 55 5.79 -2.82 -1.07
CA GLU A 55 5.90 -3.55 -2.33
C GLU A 55 6.60 -2.71 -3.41
N ILE A 56 6.20 -1.43 -3.55
CA ILE A 56 6.81 -0.51 -4.51
C ILE A 56 8.27 -0.23 -4.13
N GLU A 57 8.57 0.02 -2.85
CA GLU A 57 9.94 0.17 -2.34
C GLU A 57 10.81 -1.03 -2.73
N THR A 58 10.32 -2.25 -2.51
CA THR A 58 11.03 -3.49 -2.86
C THR A 58 11.29 -3.61 -4.37
N LYS A 59 10.32 -3.21 -5.18
CA LYS A 59 10.47 -3.21 -6.66
C LYS A 59 11.51 -2.19 -7.12
N ILE A 60 11.53 -0.99 -6.53
CA ILE A 60 12.54 0.03 -6.80
C ILE A 60 13.93 -0.46 -6.40
N GLU A 61 14.08 -0.95 -5.16
CA GLU A 61 15.36 -1.43 -4.64
C GLU A 61 15.99 -2.51 -5.53
N LYS A 62 15.18 -3.45 -6.03
CA LYS A 62 15.63 -4.51 -6.94
C LYS A 62 16.12 -3.97 -8.29
N LYS A 63 15.49 -2.91 -8.81
CA LYS A 63 15.85 -2.26 -10.07
C LYS A 63 17.06 -1.33 -9.93
N LEU A 64 17.35 -0.83 -8.73
CA LEU A 64 18.46 0.09 -8.51
C LEU A 64 19.83 -0.59 -8.60
N PRO A 65 20.84 0.09 -9.18
CA PRO A 65 22.25 -0.26 -9.06
C PRO A 65 22.67 -0.41 -7.59
N LEU A 66 23.58 -1.35 -7.30
CA LEU A 66 23.99 -1.67 -5.92
C LEU A 66 24.51 -0.45 -5.14
N ASN A 67 25.21 0.47 -5.81
CA ASN A 67 25.72 1.70 -5.21
C ASN A 67 24.63 2.70 -4.81
N LEU A 68 23.42 2.61 -5.39
CA LEU A 68 22.29 3.50 -5.09
C LEU A 68 21.27 2.89 -4.11
N ARG A 69 21.31 1.56 -3.90
CA ARG A 69 20.36 0.87 -2.99
C ARG A 69 20.46 1.36 -1.56
N LYS A 70 21.68 1.58 -1.07
CA LYS A 70 21.91 2.07 0.30
C LYS A 70 21.24 3.42 0.51
N ASP A 71 21.50 4.38 -0.37
CA ASP A 71 20.92 5.72 -0.30
C ASP A 71 19.39 5.68 -0.40
N PHE A 72 18.85 4.81 -1.27
CA PHE A 72 17.41 4.59 -1.36
C PHE A 72 16.83 4.07 -0.04
N ILE A 73 17.40 3.03 0.56
CA ILE A 73 16.94 2.44 1.83
C ILE A 73 16.99 3.49 2.96
N GLU A 74 18.09 4.23 3.07
CA GLU A 74 18.25 5.30 4.06
C GLU A 74 17.23 6.44 3.85
N SER A 75 16.93 6.79 2.59
CA SER A 75 15.89 7.76 2.26
C SER A 75 14.49 7.27 2.66
N GLN A 76 14.17 5.98 2.48
CA GLN A 76 12.90 5.41 2.94
C GLN A 76 12.80 5.48 4.47
N ALA A 77 13.85 5.06 5.18
CA ALA A 77 13.89 5.11 6.63
C ALA A 77 13.72 6.54 7.17
N SER A 78 14.37 7.52 6.55
CA SER A 78 14.21 8.94 6.87
C SER A 78 12.78 9.43 6.61
N TRP A 79 12.17 9.02 5.51
CA TRP A 79 10.80 9.37 5.17
C TRP A 79 9.79 8.86 6.23
N TYR A 80 9.91 7.62 6.70
CA TYR A 80 9.02 7.09 7.74
C TYR A 80 9.12 7.89 9.04
N LYS A 81 10.35 8.25 9.46
CA LYS A 81 10.57 9.08 10.66
C LYS A 81 9.93 10.47 10.50
N LEU A 82 10.09 11.08 9.34
CA LEU A 82 9.49 12.38 9.05
C LEU A 82 7.96 12.31 9.04
N ALA A 83 7.38 11.33 8.34
CA ALA A 83 5.92 11.14 8.29
C ALA A 83 5.32 10.90 9.69
N GLU A 84 5.99 10.12 10.54
CA GLU A 84 5.60 9.91 11.93
C GLU A 84 5.67 11.20 12.75
N SER A 85 6.74 11.98 12.58
CA SER A 85 6.92 13.26 13.27
C SER A 85 5.85 14.28 12.86
N ASP A 86 5.57 14.40 11.56
CA ASP A 86 4.57 15.32 11.02
C ASP A 86 3.18 15.02 11.61
N CYS A 87 2.80 13.74 11.69
CA CYS A 87 1.49 13.36 12.24
C CYS A 87 1.43 13.51 13.78
N LYS A 88 2.55 13.38 14.51
CA LYS A 88 2.61 13.65 15.96
C LYS A 88 2.44 15.13 16.31
N ILE A 89 2.90 16.04 15.44
CA ILE A 89 2.69 17.48 15.65
C ILE A 89 1.18 17.79 15.71
N ILE A 90 0.39 17.13 14.87
CA ILE A 90 -1.08 17.26 14.87
C ILE A 90 -1.67 16.77 16.20
N GLU A 91 -1.21 15.63 16.72
CA GLU A 91 -1.65 15.14 18.05
C GLU A 91 -1.42 16.17 19.16
N HIS A 92 -0.31 16.91 19.11
CA HIS A 92 -0.04 17.97 20.07
C HIS A 92 -0.96 19.18 19.94
N GLN A 93 -1.43 19.50 18.72
CA GLN A 93 -2.36 20.62 18.50
C GLN A 93 -3.78 20.32 18.97
N PHE A 94 -4.25 19.08 18.81
CA PHE A 94 -5.63 18.68 19.15
C PHE A 94 -5.78 18.10 20.56
N GLY A 95 -4.70 18.07 21.33
CA GLY A 95 -4.65 17.45 22.66
C GLY A 95 -4.52 15.93 22.58
N ARG A 96 -3.56 15.39 23.33
CA ARG A 96 -3.32 13.93 23.40
C ARG A 96 -4.59 13.20 23.84
N ASN A 97 -4.87 12.07 23.19
CA ASN A 97 -6.03 11.20 23.47
C ASN A 97 -7.41 11.82 23.20
N SER A 98 -7.51 12.95 22.51
CA SER A 98 -8.82 13.44 22.08
C SER A 98 -9.36 12.60 20.91
N ARG A 99 -10.69 12.45 20.82
CA ARG A 99 -11.32 11.75 19.68
C ARG A 99 -10.99 12.43 18.35
N ALA A 100 -10.96 13.76 18.35
CA ALA A 100 -10.54 14.56 17.21
C ALA A 100 -9.09 14.22 16.82
N SER A 101 -8.16 14.17 17.79
CA SER A 101 -6.76 13.80 17.55
C SER A 101 -6.63 12.43 16.88
N SER A 102 -7.34 11.40 17.36
CA SER A 102 -7.29 10.07 16.75
C SER A 102 -7.71 10.09 15.27
N LEU A 103 -8.77 10.83 14.95
CA LEU A 103 -9.23 10.97 13.57
C LEU A 103 -8.16 11.63 12.68
N VAL A 104 -7.71 12.83 13.06
CA VAL A 104 -6.80 13.63 12.22
C VAL A 104 -5.40 13.03 12.11
N VAL A 105 -4.93 12.32 13.14
CA VAL A 105 -3.64 11.61 13.10
C VAL A 105 -3.72 10.42 12.14
N ASN A 106 -4.80 9.64 12.18
CA ASN A 106 -4.97 8.52 11.24
C ASN A 106 -5.15 9.02 9.80
N GLU A 107 -5.93 10.08 9.59
CA GLU A 107 -6.04 10.76 8.29
C GLU A 107 -4.67 11.25 7.79
N CYS A 108 -3.88 11.88 8.65
CA CYS A 108 -2.51 12.30 8.32
C CYS A 108 -1.67 11.12 7.81
N HIS A 109 -1.65 9.99 8.53
CA HIS A 109 -0.89 8.82 8.11
C HIS A 109 -1.36 8.27 6.76
N VAL A 110 -2.66 8.19 6.52
CA VAL A 110 -3.23 7.75 5.24
C VAL A 110 -2.77 8.70 4.12
N ASN A 111 -2.90 10.01 4.30
CA ASN A 111 -2.50 11.00 3.32
C ASN A 111 -0.99 10.95 3.02
N ARG A 112 -0.14 10.76 4.04
CA ARG A 112 1.30 10.57 3.85
C ARG A 112 1.61 9.32 3.04
N LEU A 113 0.94 8.20 3.31
CA LEU A 113 1.14 6.97 2.54
C LEU A 113 0.69 7.13 1.08
N LYS A 114 -0.47 7.75 0.82
CA LYS A 114 -0.93 8.06 -0.55
C LYS A 114 0.08 8.92 -1.31
N GLN A 115 0.57 9.99 -0.69
CA GLN A 115 1.61 10.85 -1.26
C GLN A 115 2.90 10.07 -1.53
N ARG A 116 3.27 9.13 -0.66
CA ARG A 116 4.47 8.31 -0.86
C ARG A 116 4.32 7.32 -1.99
N VAL A 117 3.19 6.64 -2.10
CA VAL A 117 2.85 5.81 -3.27
C VAL A 117 3.04 6.63 -4.54
N LYS A 118 2.56 7.88 -4.56
CA LYS A 118 2.79 8.79 -5.69
C LYS A 118 4.24 9.06 -5.99
N GLN A 119 5.00 9.52 -5.01
CA GLN A 119 6.42 9.83 -5.20
C GLN A 119 7.22 8.62 -5.70
N LEU A 120 6.94 7.42 -5.17
CA LEU A 120 7.64 6.20 -5.56
C LEU A 120 7.25 5.74 -6.98
N LEU A 121 5.98 5.90 -7.37
CA LEU A 121 5.54 5.63 -8.75
C LEU A 121 6.12 6.64 -9.74
N ASP A 122 6.15 7.92 -9.39
CA ASP A 122 6.78 8.98 -10.20
C ASP A 122 8.29 8.68 -10.39
N PHE A 123 8.97 8.19 -9.35
CA PHE A 123 10.38 7.74 -9.42
C PHE A 123 10.58 6.57 -10.39
N LEU A 124 9.59 5.66 -10.50
CA LEU A 124 9.62 4.53 -11.43
C LEU A 124 9.32 4.91 -12.88
N CYS A 125 8.91 6.15 -13.14
CA CYS A 125 8.67 6.67 -14.49
C CYS A 125 9.83 7.54 -15.01
N ASP A 126 11.01 7.47 -14.37
CA ASP A 126 12.23 8.09 -14.88
C ASP A 126 12.57 7.49 -16.25
N PRO A 127 12.90 8.28 -17.29
CA PRO A 127 13.18 7.79 -18.64
C PRO A 127 14.32 6.74 -18.71
N ASN A 128 15.12 6.59 -17.66
CA ASN A 128 16.18 5.58 -17.56
C ASN A 128 15.75 4.29 -16.83
N LEU A 129 14.54 4.26 -16.25
CA LEU A 129 13.96 3.13 -15.53
C LEU A 129 12.59 2.84 -16.15
N GLU A 130 12.43 1.77 -16.92
CA GLU A 130 11.15 1.39 -17.56
C GLU A 130 9.94 1.69 -16.67
N CYS A 131 9.04 2.55 -17.18
CA CYS A 131 7.80 2.95 -16.51
C CYS A 131 7.03 1.69 -16.10
N MET A 132 6.87 1.47 -14.80
CA MET A 132 6.05 0.38 -14.30
C MET A 132 4.57 0.67 -14.62
N GLU A 133 3.80 -0.33 -15.06
CA GLU A 133 2.40 -0.14 -15.44
C GLU A 133 1.56 0.45 -14.28
N TRP A 134 1.26 1.75 -14.44
CA TRP A 134 0.63 2.61 -13.43
C TRP A 134 -0.84 2.29 -13.16
N GLU A 135 -1.50 1.58 -14.09
CA GLU A 135 -2.94 1.31 -14.06
C GLU A 135 -3.39 0.51 -12.82
N SER A 136 -2.53 -0.35 -12.29
CA SER A 136 -2.85 -1.19 -11.12
C SER A 136 -2.94 -0.40 -9.80
N TYR A 137 -2.40 0.83 -9.73
CA TYR A 137 -2.37 1.64 -8.50
C TYR A 137 -3.25 2.89 -8.55
N LYS A 138 -3.90 3.20 -9.68
CA LYS A 138 -4.81 4.36 -9.81
C LYS A 138 -5.98 4.33 -8.82
N ALA A 139 -6.38 3.16 -8.35
CA ALA A 139 -7.44 3.00 -7.35
C ALA A 139 -7.12 3.67 -6.00
N PHE A 140 -5.85 3.98 -5.70
CA PHE A 140 -5.46 4.63 -4.44
C PHE A 140 -5.48 6.17 -4.50
N TYR A 141 -5.83 6.76 -5.64
CA TYR A 141 -5.71 8.20 -5.92
C TYR A 141 -7.02 8.99 -6.01
N LYS A 142 -8.15 8.31 -6.25
CA LYS A 142 -9.46 8.97 -6.22
C LYS A 142 -9.85 9.28 -4.79
#